data_AF-A0A935LZN5-F1
#
_entry.id   AF-A0A935LZN5-F1
#
_cell.length_a   1.000
_cell.length_b   1.000
_cell.length_c   1.000
_cell.angle_alpha   90.00
_cell.angle_beta   90.00
_cell.angle_gamma   90.00
#
_symmetry.space_group_name_H-M   'P 1'
#
loop_
_entity.id
_entity.type
_entity.pdbx_description
1 polymer ?
#
loop_
_entity_poly.entity_id
_entity_poly.type
_entity_poly.pdbx_seq_one_letter_code
_entity_poly.pdbx_strand_id
1 'polypeptide(L)'
;MKNKWIAILMAVFLGTFGVHRFYLRQTEIGLFFIGIYIWVKFINILGFPFSTLWGWYDAYRYLMMDQNEFDRKYNSRNFRDRYGNRRENAKNDTYKQGRYIILEQDQKNENETSGSIFEKYKKRKEIETFKQAGIKHFNNYELKPAIESFQNAILKEPNDISCHFYLACAYSLSENAKKSFEHLNQAIINGFKDWNKILTHESLAFIRVLPEFELFKQNQYKLTNEIIEKLDLRENKIFEELKLEREILLQKPKNAYGSYFQQIVNNEFK
;
A
#
# COMPACT_ATOMS: atom_id res chain seq x y z
N MET A 1 -9.04 36.52 -2.35
CA MET A 1 -9.92 35.38 -1.98
C MET A 1 -11.29 35.97 -1.69
N LYS A 2 -12.38 35.28 -2.05
CA LYS A 2 -13.75 35.76 -1.83
C LYS A 2 -14.22 35.32 -0.47
N ASN A 3 -14.89 36.18 0.29
CA ASN A 3 -15.37 35.85 1.62
C ASN A 3 -16.81 35.34 1.56
N LYS A 4 -17.10 34.25 2.28
CA LYS A 4 -18.45 33.64 2.35
C LYS A 4 -19.49 34.61 2.87
N TRP A 5 -19.17 35.30 3.97
CA TRP A 5 -20.07 36.26 4.60
C TRP A 5 -20.41 37.45 3.70
N ILE A 6 -19.44 37.92 2.90
CA ILE A 6 -19.68 39.00 1.93
C ILE A 6 -20.62 38.52 0.81
N ALA A 7 -20.44 37.29 0.33
CA ALA A 7 -21.34 36.71 -0.67
C ALA A 7 -22.78 36.52 -0.15
N ILE A 8 -22.95 36.10 1.11
CA ILE A 8 -24.26 35.98 1.77
C ILE A 8 -24.91 37.36 1.90
N LEU A 9 -24.18 38.34 2.41
CA LEU A 9 -24.68 39.70 2.60
C LEU A 9 -25.11 40.33 1.27
N MET A 10 -24.30 40.16 0.22
CA MET A 10 -24.66 40.61 -1.13
C MET A 10 -25.87 39.85 -1.70
N ALA A 11 -26.04 38.56 -1.41
CA ALA A 11 -27.19 37.80 -1.89
C ALA A 11 -28.50 38.25 -1.22
N VAL A 12 -28.45 38.65 0.06
CA VAL A 12 -29.64 39.14 0.79
C VAL A 12 -30.06 40.54 0.33
N PHE A 13 -29.10 41.48 0.25
CA PHE A 13 -29.42 42.89 -0.04
C PHE A 13 -29.39 43.24 -1.54
N LEU A 14 -28.55 42.57 -2.32
CA LEU A 14 -28.32 42.86 -3.75
C LEU A 14 -28.66 41.66 -4.65
N GLY A 15 -29.38 40.66 -4.11
CA GLY A 15 -29.77 39.45 -4.83
C GLY A 15 -30.68 39.73 -6.03
N THR A 16 -31.54 40.75 -5.94
CA THR A 16 -32.45 41.20 -7.00
C THR A 16 -31.72 41.60 -8.29
N PHE A 17 -30.48 42.08 -8.16
CA PHE A 17 -29.64 42.48 -9.29
C PHE A 17 -28.59 41.42 -9.66
N GLY A 18 -28.47 40.34 -8.88
CA GLY A 18 -27.49 39.28 -9.09
C GLY A 18 -26.03 39.66 -8.75
N VAL A 19 -25.81 40.71 -7.95
CA VAL A 19 -24.45 41.22 -7.63
C VAL A 19 -23.58 40.17 -6.94
N HIS A 20 -24.16 39.32 -6.11
CA HIS A 20 -23.44 38.21 -5.46
C HIS A 20 -22.82 37.23 -6.47
N ARG A 21 -23.45 37.03 -7.65
CA ARG A 21 -22.90 36.17 -8.71
C ARG A 21 -21.71 36.79 -9.41
N PHE A 22 -21.72 38.12 -9.60
CA PHE A 22 -20.56 38.86 -10.10
C PHE A 22 -19.38 38.80 -9.12
N TYR A 23 -19.65 38.94 -7.82
CA TYR A 23 -18.63 38.76 -6.77
C TYR A 23 -17.99 37.36 -6.84
N LEU A 24 -18.80 36.34 -7.12
CA LEU A 24 -18.35 34.96 -7.30
C LEU A 24 -17.71 34.67 -8.66
N ARG A 25 -17.46 35.68 -9.51
CA ARG A 25 -16.93 35.55 -10.89
C ARG A 25 -17.78 34.66 -11.80
N GLN A 26 -19.08 34.57 -11.53
CA GLN A 26 -20.07 33.89 -12.36
C GLN A 26 -20.79 34.93 -13.21
N THR A 27 -20.05 35.58 -14.12
CA THR A 27 -20.52 36.72 -14.92
C THR A 27 -21.70 36.36 -15.83
N GLU A 28 -21.71 35.15 -16.38
CA GLU A 28 -22.79 34.64 -17.24
C GLU A 28 -24.14 34.60 -16.50
N ILE A 29 -24.12 34.09 -15.26
CA ILE A 29 -25.33 34.01 -14.42
C ILE A 29 -25.72 35.40 -13.93
N GLY A 30 -24.75 36.26 -13.60
CA GLY A 30 -25.04 37.65 -13.21
C GLY A 30 -25.75 38.44 -14.31
N LEU A 31 -25.34 38.29 -15.57
CA LEU A 31 -25.99 38.94 -16.71
C LEU A 31 -27.41 38.43 -16.95
N PHE A 32 -27.66 37.14 -16.73
CA PHE A 32 -29.00 36.56 -16.79
C PHE A 32 -29.98 37.22 -15.80
N PHE A 33 -29.52 37.50 -14.59
CA PHE A 33 -30.32 38.20 -13.57
C PHE A 33 -30.69 39.62 -13.99
N ILE A 34 -29.73 40.37 -14.55
CA ILE A 34 -29.95 41.72 -15.06
C ILE A 34 -30.95 41.68 -16.24
N GLY A 35 -30.79 40.72 -17.15
CA GLY A 35 -31.70 40.53 -18.28
C GLY A 35 -33.14 40.23 -17.85
N ILE A 36 -33.32 39.32 -16.89
CA ILE A 36 -34.65 39.03 -16.30
C ILE A 36 -35.22 40.28 -15.64
N TYR A 37 -34.42 41.02 -14.87
CA TYR A 37 -34.90 42.21 -14.19
C TYR A 37 -35.41 43.27 -15.17
N ILE A 38 -34.69 43.52 -16.27
CA ILE A 38 -35.10 44.44 -17.34
C ILE A 38 -36.36 43.92 -18.05
N TRP A 39 -36.43 42.62 -18.35
CA TRP A 39 -37.55 41.99 -19.03
C TRP A 39 -38.85 42.02 -18.20
N VAL A 40 -38.77 41.71 -16.90
CA VAL A 40 -39.90 41.79 -15.97
C VAL A 40 -40.40 43.24 -15.82
N LYS A 41 -39.48 44.21 -15.73
CA LYS A 41 -39.81 45.65 -15.71
C LYS A 41 -40.50 46.12 -16.98
N PHE A 42 -40.11 45.59 -18.14
CA PHE A 42 -40.73 45.93 -19.42
C PHE A 42 -42.18 45.43 -19.52
N ILE A 43 -42.46 44.26 -18.94
CA ILE A 43 -43.77 43.60 -19.06
C ILE A 43 -44.75 44.06 -17.95
N ASN A 44 -44.30 44.81 -16.94
CA ASN A 44 -45.10 45.23 -15.77
C ASN A 44 -45.84 44.08 -15.07
N ILE A 45 -45.33 42.86 -15.19
CA ILE A 45 -45.91 41.66 -14.56
C ILE A 45 -45.29 41.47 -13.18
N LEU A 46 -46.12 41.64 -12.16
CA LEU A 46 -45.88 41.44 -10.73
C LEU A 46 -44.90 42.42 -10.06
N GLY A 47 -45.40 43.11 -9.03
CA GLY A 47 -44.65 44.03 -8.17
C GLY A 47 -43.59 43.39 -7.27
N PHE A 48 -43.34 42.07 -7.39
CA PHE A 48 -42.29 41.38 -6.65
C PHE A 48 -41.38 40.58 -7.61
N PRO A 49 -40.10 40.96 -7.76
CA PRO A 49 -39.21 40.26 -8.67
C PRO A 49 -38.88 38.88 -8.12
N PHE A 50 -39.32 37.82 -8.81
CA PHE A 50 -38.96 36.42 -8.50
C PHE A 50 -37.44 36.20 -8.34
N SER A 51 -36.63 37.07 -8.95
CA SER A 51 -35.19 37.15 -8.77
C SER A 51 -34.73 37.34 -7.31
N THR A 52 -35.48 38.07 -6.48
CA THR A 52 -35.16 38.27 -5.06
C THR A 52 -35.28 36.97 -4.27
N LEU A 53 -36.31 36.16 -4.53
CA LEU A 53 -36.45 34.83 -3.90
C LEU A 53 -35.28 33.92 -4.25
N TRP A 54 -34.81 34.00 -5.50
CA TRP A 54 -33.64 33.25 -5.93
C TRP A 54 -32.35 33.71 -5.22
N GLY A 55 -32.21 35.02 -4.98
CA GLY A 55 -31.12 35.58 -4.18
C GLY A 55 -31.11 35.07 -2.74
N TRP A 56 -32.27 35.00 -2.09
CA TRP A 56 -32.39 34.44 -0.73
C TRP A 56 -32.14 32.93 -0.68
N TYR A 57 -32.59 32.18 -1.70
CA TYR A 57 -32.25 30.76 -1.83
C TYR A 57 -30.74 30.54 -1.92
N ASP A 58 -30.03 31.38 -2.67
CA ASP A 58 -28.56 31.34 -2.73
C ASP A 58 -27.92 31.72 -1.40
N ALA A 59 -28.44 32.73 -0.69
CA ALA A 59 -27.95 33.13 0.63
C ALA A 59 -28.09 31.98 1.64
N TYR A 60 -29.25 31.31 1.67
CA TYR A 60 -29.49 30.13 2.49
C TYR A 60 -28.51 28.99 2.14
N ARG A 61 -28.30 28.73 0.85
CA ARG A 61 -27.34 27.72 0.38
C ARG A 61 -25.91 28.02 0.83
N TYR A 62 -25.47 29.29 0.78
CA TYR A 62 -24.14 29.68 1.24
C TYR A 62 -24.00 29.62 2.75
N LEU A 63 -25.07 29.88 3.49
CA LEU A 63 -25.09 29.73 4.95
C LEU A 63 -24.91 28.27 5.36
N MET A 64 -25.62 27.35 4.68
CA MET A 64 -25.52 25.91 4.92
C MET A 64 -24.21 25.27 4.42
N MET A 65 -23.43 25.99 3.61
CA MET A 65 -22.15 25.52 3.11
C MET A 65 -21.04 25.79 4.13
N ASP A 66 -20.21 24.77 4.40
CA ASP A 66 -19.01 24.95 5.23
C ASP A 66 -18.02 25.92 4.54
N GLN A 67 -17.21 26.63 5.33
CA GLN A 67 -16.23 27.58 4.82
C GLN A 67 -15.26 26.93 3.83
N ASN A 68 -14.82 25.69 4.14
CA ASN A 68 -13.94 24.92 3.27
C ASN A 68 -14.59 24.58 1.93
N GLU A 69 -15.88 24.26 1.94
CA GLU A 69 -16.63 23.91 0.74
C GLU A 69 -16.87 25.14 -0.14
N PHE A 70 -17.17 26.28 0.48
CA PHE A 70 -17.32 27.56 -0.22
C PHE A 70 -16.03 27.97 -0.91
N ASP A 71 -14.91 27.90 -0.19
CA ASP A 71 -13.61 28.22 -0.74
C ASP A 71 -13.20 27.23 -1.85
N ARG A 72 -13.53 25.93 -1.70
CA ARG A 72 -13.33 24.92 -2.74
C ARG A 72 -14.11 25.23 -4.01
N LYS A 73 -15.35 25.73 -3.88
CA LYS A 73 -16.24 25.95 -5.03
C LYS A 73 -16.00 27.29 -5.71
N TYR A 74 -15.70 28.33 -4.95
CA TYR A 74 -15.68 29.72 -5.44
C TYR A 74 -14.29 30.37 -5.42
N ASN A 75 -13.34 29.83 -4.66
CA ASN A 75 -11.95 30.28 -4.56
C ASN A 75 -10.94 29.24 -5.12
N SER A 76 -11.41 28.23 -5.86
CA SER A 76 -10.63 27.11 -6.40
C SER A 76 -9.37 27.45 -7.19
N ARG A 77 -9.31 28.63 -7.83
CA ARG A 77 -8.10 29.11 -8.54
C ARG A 77 -6.92 29.42 -7.61
N ASN A 78 -7.14 29.57 -6.31
CA ASN A 78 -6.10 29.78 -5.29
C ASN A 78 -6.27 28.83 -4.08
N PHE A 79 -6.99 27.72 -4.25
CA PHE A 79 -7.22 26.80 -3.14
C PHE A 79 -5.95 26.00 -2.86
N ARG A 80 -5.39 26.21 -1.67
CA ARG A 80 -4.47 25.25 -1.05
C ARG A 80 -5.36 24.20 -0.40
N ASP A 81 -5.16 22.93 -0.71
CA ASP A 81 -5.83 21.85 0.01
C ASP A 81 -5.47 21.92 1.50
N ARG A 82 -6.16 21.17 2.38
CA ARG A 82 -5.91 21.13 3.85
C ARG A 82 -4.45 20.73 4.22
N TYR A 83 -3.62 20.43 3.22
CA TYR A 83 -2.19 20.10 3.27
C TYR A 83 -1.26 21.16 2.61
N GLY A 84 -1.75 22.34 2.22
CA GLY A 84 -0.90 23.46 1.80
C GLY A 84 -0.43 23.49 0.33
N ASN A 85 -0.81 22.53 -0.51
CA ASN A 85 -0.36 22.48 -1.90
C ASN A 85 -1.17 23.41 -2.83
N ARG A 86 -0.48 24.33 -3.51
CA ARG A 86 -1.03 25.19 -4.57
C ARG A 86 -1.26 24.31 -5.80
N ARG A 87 -2.50 24.11 -6.24
CA ARG A 87 -2.76 23.50 -7.56
C ARG A 87 -2.11 24.37 -8.63
N GLU A 88 -0.95 23.94 -9.14
CA GLU A 88 -0.40 24.49 -10.36
C GLU A 88 -1.39 24.28 -11.50
N ASN A 89 -1.54 25.31 -12.32
CA ASN A 89 -2.45 25.34 -13.45
C ASN A 89 -2.29 24.10 -14.31
N ALA A 90 -3.41 23.44 -14.61
CA ALA A 90 -3.48 22.43 -15.64
C ALA A 90 -3.02 23.04 -16.98
N LYS A 91 -1.84 22.62 -17.46
CA LYS A 91 -1.50 22.76 -18.87
C LYS A 91 -1.86 21.45 -19.56
N ASN A 92 -2.79 21.61 -20.50
CA ASN A 92 -3.05 20.80 -21.69
C ASN A 92 -3.80 19.48 -21.47
N ASP A 93 -5.09 19.53 -21.82
CA ASP A 93 -5.88 18.40 -22.25
C ASP A 93 -5.09 17.55 -23.25
N THR A 94 -4.88 16.27 -22.93
CA THR A 94 -4.74 15.21 -23.93
C THR A 94 -4.94 13.83 -23.29
N TYR A 95 -5.97 13.14 -23.82
CA TYR A 95 -6.28 11.71 -23.75
C TYR A 95 -6.96 11.10 -22.50
N LYS A 96 -8.17 10.57 -22.76
CA LYS A 96 -8.88 9.56 -21.98
C LYS A 96 -7.99 8.32 -21.74
N GLN A 97 -7.91 7.83 -20.49
CA GLN A 97 -8.29 6.48 -20.04
C GLN A 97 -7.63 6.13 -18.69
N GLY A 98 -8.42 5.50 -17.80
CA GLY A 98 -7.92 4.52 -16.83
C GLY A 98 -7.60 5.01 -15.42
N ARG A 99 -8.28 4.41 -14.43
CA ARG A 99 -7.92 4.43 -13.00
C ARG A 99 -6.46 4.01 -12.79
N TYR A 100 -5.67 4.84 -12.15
CA TYR A 100 -4.54 4.39 -11.34
C TYR A 100 -4.40 5.26 -10.10
N ILE A 101 -4.11 4.58 -8.99
CA ILE A 101 -3.87 5.14 -7.66
C ILE A 101 -2.52 5.86 -7.73
N ILE A 102 -2.49 7.16 -7.39
CA ILE A 102 -1.25 7.91 -7.22
C ILE A 102 -0.66 7.45 -5.88
N LEU A 103 0.42 6.65 -5.93
CA LEU A 103 1.27 6.39 -4.77
C LEU A 103 2.10 7.65 -4.50
N GLU A 104 1.92 8.25 -3.33
CA GLU A 104 2.71 9.36 -2.81
C GLU A 104 4.22 9.04 -2.90
N GLN A 105 4.96 9.96 -3.54
CA GLN A 105 6.41 9.89 -3.65
C GLN A 105 7.05 10.49 -2.40
N ASP A 106 7.71 9.63 -1.61
CA ASP A 106 8.76 10.07 -0.69
C ASP A 106 9.82 10.85 -1.50
N GLN A 107 10.01 12.12 -1.12
CA GLN A 107 11.08 12.96 -1.64
C GLN A 107 12.45 12.38 -1.25
N LYS A 108 13.12 11.76 -2.21
CA LYS A 108 14.57 11.49 -2.13
C LYS A 108 15.27 11.95 -3.40
N ASN A 109 15.99 13.06 -3.22
CA ASN A 109 17.20 13.50 -3.92
C ASN A 109 17.23 13.32 -5.44
N GLU A 110 16.91 14.42 -6.12
CA GLU A 110 17.42 14.75 -7.45
C GLU A 110 18.95 14.74 -7.40
N ASN A 111 19.58 13.68 -7.90
CA ASN A 111 20.95 13.64 -8.44
C ASN A 111 21.30 12.20 -8.86
N GLU A 112 20.44 11.56 -9.65
CA GLU A 112 20.85 10.37 -10.40
C GLU A 112 20.35 10.51 -11.83
N THR A 113 21.32 10.47 -12.74
CA THR A 113 21.20 10.43 -14.20
C THR A 113 19.88 9.85 -14.69
N SER A 114 19.20 10.61 -15.53
CA SER A 114 17.94 10.28 -16.19
C SER A 114 18.08 9.11 -17.18
N GLY A 115 18.34 7.91 -16.68
CA GLY A 115 17.80 6.69 -17.30
C GLY A 115 16.28 6.86 -17.36
N SER A 116 15.66 6.50 -18.48
CA SER A 116 14.27 6.92 -18.75
C SER A 116 13.37 6.54 -17.56
N ILE A 117 12.61 7.49 -17.04
CA ILE A 117 11.67 7.27 -15.92
C ILE A 117 10.78 6.04 -16.18
N PHE A 118 10.50 5.78 -17.46
CA PHE A 118 9.83 4.60 -17.96
C PHE A 118 10.53 3.27 -17.62
N GLU A 119 11.85 3.17 -17.77
CA GLU A 119 12.61 1.97 -17.40
C GLU A 119 12.59 1.74 -15.88
N LYS A 120 12.72 2.80 -15.08
CA LYS A 120 12.61 2.71 -13.62
C LYS A 120 11.21 2.22 -13.21
N TYR A 121 10.17 2.72 -13.85
CA TYR A 121 8.79 2.26 -13.64
C TYR A 121 8.60 0.79 -14.05
N LYS A 122 9.09 0.41 -15.24
CA LYS A 122 9.02 -0.98 -15.72
C LYS A 122 9.71 -1.93 -14.76
N LYS A 123 10.93 -1.59 -14.30
CA LYS A 123 11.67 -2.38 -13.31
C LYS A 123 10.91 -2.53 -11.99
N ARG A 124 10.35 -1.45 -11.46
CA ARG A 124 9.53 -1.49 -10.23
C ARG A 124 8.30 -2.38 -10.41
N LYS A 125 7.61 -2.26 -11.54
CA LYS A 125 6.45 -3.09 -11.85
C LYS A 125 6.82 -4.57 -11.95
N GLU A 126 7.93 -4.91 -12.60
CA GLU A 126 8.45 -6.28 -12.65
C GLU A 126 8.75 -6.81 -11.24
N ILE A 127 9.42 -6.03 -10.40
CA ILE A 127 9.69 -6.39 -9.00
C ILE A 127 8.39 -6.65 -8.23
N GLU A 128 7.41 -5.76 -8.34
CA GLU A 128 6.11 -5.92 -7.71
C GLU A 128 5.36 -7.16 -8.20
N THR A 129 5.46 -7.50 -9.48
CA THR A 129 4.84 -8.72 -10.01
C THR A 129 5.44 -9.97 -9.40
N PHE A 130 6.76 -10.04 -9.23
CA PHE A 130 7.42 -11.17 -8.55
C PHE A 130 7.05 -11.23 -7.06
N LYS A 131 6.98 -10.08 -6.37
CA LYS A 131 6.53 -10.00 -4.97
C LYS A 131 5.11 -10.53 -4.81
N GLN A 132 4.19 -10.08 -5.65
CA GLN A 132 2.78 -10.51 -5.61
C GLN A 132 2.63 -11.99 -5.94
N ALA A 133 3.36 -12.50 -6.94
CA ALA A 133 3.39 -13.93 -7.25
C ALA A 133 3.89 -14.76 -6.06
N GLY A 134 5.00 -14.34 -5.44
CA GLY A 134 5.56 -15.00 -4.26
C GLY A 134 4.58 -15.04 -3.08
N ILE A 135 3.90 -13.92 -2.79
CA ILE A 135 2.88 -13.85 -1.72
C ILE A 135 1.70 -14.78 -2.04
N LYS A 136 1.26 -14.82 -3.30
CA LYS A 136 0.17 -15.71 -3.72
C LYS A 136 0.54 -17.18 -3.51
N HIS A 137 1.72 -17.60 -3.98
CA HIS A 137 2.21 -18.97 -3.77
C HIS A 137 2.40 -19.28 -2.29
N PHE A 138 2.92 -18.33 -1.51
CA PHE A 138 3.09 -18.48 -0.05
C PHE A 138 1.76 -18.68 0.67
N ASN A 139 0.74 -17.89 0.35
CA ASN A 139 -0.60 -18.03 0.91
C ASN A 139 -1.28 -19.35 0.53
N ASN A 140 -0.92 -19.91 -0.63
CA ASN A 140 -1.35 -21.24 -1.08
C ASN A 140 -0.51 -22.39 -0.48
N TYR A 141 0.44 -22.10 0.43
CA TYR A 141 1.39 -23.07 0.99
C TYR A 141 2.33 -23.73 -0.05
N GLU A 142 2.46 -23.13 -1.23
CA GLU A 142 3.38 -23.57 -2.26
C GLU A 142 4.79 -22.98 -2.00
N LEU A 143 5.52 -23.57 -1.05
CA LEU A 143 6.77 -22.99 -0.53
C LEU A 143 7.88 -22.86 -1.58
N LYS A 144 8.09 -23.90 -2.40
CA LYS A 144 9.16 -23.90 -3.43
C LYS A 144 9.00 -22.77 -4.46
N PRO A 145 7.85 -22.64 -5.17
CA PRO A 145 7.67 -21.56 -6.13
C PRO A 145 7.59 -20.18 -5.47
N ALA A 146 7.13 -20.09 -4.20
CA ALA A 146 7.18 -18.85 -3.44
C ALA A 146 8.63 -18.39 -3.23
N ILE A 147 9.51 -19.29 -2.79
CA ILE A 147 10.94 -19.01 -2.58
C ILE A 147 11.59 -18.52 -3.89
N GLU A 148 11.34 -19.20 -5.01
CA GLU A 148 11.87 -18.81 -6.31
C GLU A 148 11.39 -17.41 -6.74
N SER A 149 10.10 -17.13 -6.56
CA SER A 149 9.51 -15.82 -6.89
C SER A 149 10.13 -14.69 -6.06
N PHE A 150 10.34 -14.90 -4.75
CA PHE A 150 10.99 -13.91 -3.91
C PHE A 150 12.48 -13.75 -4.19
N GLN A 151 13.19 -14.83 -4.52
CA GLN A 151 14.58 -14.75 -4.96
C GLN A 151 14.72 -13.90 -6.24
N ASN A 152 13.84 -14.10 -7.22
CA ASN A 152 13.78 -13.28 -8.43
C ASN A 152 13.54 -11.79 -8.12
N ALA A 153 12.72 -11.49 -7.12
CA ALA A 153 12.51 -10.11 -6.66
C ALA A 153 13.78 -9.52 -6.01
N ILE A 154 14.48 -10.28 -5.16
CA ILE A 154 15.72 -9.85 -4.49
C ILE A 154 16.88 -9.65 -5.47
N LEU A 155 16.97 -10.47 -6.51
CA LEU A 155 17.97 -10.27 -7.58
C LEU A 155 17.85 -8.89 -8.23
N LYS A 156 16.66 -8.29 -8.22
CA LYS A 156 16.41 -6.95 -8.78
C LYS A 156 16.49 -5.85 -7.73
N GLU A 157 16.03 -6.13 -6.50
CA GLU A 157 16.02 -5.23 -5.35
C GLU A 157 16.59 -5.95 -4.10
N PRO A 158 17.91 -5.88 -3.89
CA PRO A 158 18.56 -6.62 -2.79
C PRO A 158 18.18 -6.17 -1.38
N ASN A 159 17.65 -4.95 -1.25
CA ASN A 159 17.41 -4.33 0.06
C ASN A 159 15.91 -4.36 0.46
N ASP A 160 15.08 -5.12 -0.26
CA ASP A 160 13.65 -5.15 0.02
C ASP A 160 13.34 -5.89 1.33
N ILE A 161 12.82 -5.15 2.30
CA ILE A 161 12.48 -5.63 3.63
C ILE A 161 11.41 -6.74 3.55
N SER A 162 10.39 -6.54 2.70
CA SER A 162 9.25 -7.45 2.61
C SER A 162 9.65 -8.81 2.03
N CYS A 163 10.39 -8.83 0.92
CA CYS A 163 10.92 -10.05 0.32
C CYS A 163 11.76 -10.86 1.30
N HIS A 164 12.68 -10.20 2.03
CA HIS A 164 13.51 -10.87 3.01
C HIS A 164 12.68 -11.49 4.15
N PHE A 165 11.69 -10.76 4.66
CA PHE A 165 10.79 -11.28 5.69
C PHE A 165 9.97 -12.49 5.19
N TYR A 166 9.40 -12.42 3.98
CA TYR A 166 8.64 -13.53 3.41
C TYR A 166 9.52 -14.74 3.08
N LEU A 167 10.77 -14.54 2.64
CA LEU A 167 11.72 -15.65 2.50
C LEU A 167 12.06 -16.29 3.83
N ALA A 168 12.30 -15.50 4.88
CA ALA A 168 12.52 -16.04 6.22
C ALA A 168 11.34 -16.92 6.67
N CYS A 169 10.11 -16.46 6.39
CA CYS A 169 8.89 -17.21 6.64
C CYS A 169 8.81 -18.50 5.82
N ALA A 170 9.09 -18.44 4.51
CA ALA A 170 9.03 -19.59 3.62
C ALA A 170 10.08 -20.64 3.98
N TYR A 171 11.30 -20.22 4.34
CA TYR A 171 12.35 -21.13 4.80
C TYR A 171 12.07 -21.73 6.17
N SER A 172 11.43 -20.97 7.07
CA SER A 172 10.98 -21.50 8.36
C SER A 172 9.93 -22.60 8.16
N LEU A 173 8.97 -22.40 7.24
CA LEU A 173 8.00 -23.43 6.87
C LEU A 173 8.62 -24.62 6.12
N SER A 174 9.72 -24.42 5.39
CA SER A 174 10.48 -25.48 4.74
C SER A 174 11.54 -26.11 5.66
N GLU A 175 11.50 -25.83 6.96
CA GLU A 175 12.41 -26.33 7.99
C GLU A 175 13.90 -25.98 7.78
N ASN A 176 14.20 -25.00 6.93
CA ASN A 176 15.56 -24.51 6.73
C ASN A 176 15.86 -23.37 7.70
N ALA A 177 16.30 -23.73 8.91
CA ALA A 177 16.59 -22.79 9.98
C ALA A 177 17.65 -21.75 9.58
N LYS A 178 18.78 -22.21 8.99
CA LYS A 178 19.91 -21.36 8.64
C LYS A 178 19.51 -20.21 7.71
N LYS A 179 18.92 -20.53 6.57
CA LYS A 179 18.47 -19.52 5.59
C LYS A 179 17.35 -18.64 6.15
N SER A 180 16.50 -19.19 7.01
CA SER A 180 15.45 -18.41 7.67
C SER A 180 16.04 -17.31 8.54
N PHE A 181 17.00 -17.64 9.41
CA PHE A 181 17.69 -16.66 10.27
C PHE A 181 18.50 -15.64 9.46
N GLU A 182 19.18 -16.06 8.40
CA GLU A 182 19.94 -15.16 7.52
C GLU A 182 19.03 -14.08 6.90
N HIS A 183 17.92 -14.48 6.28
CA HIS A 183 17.00 -13.52 5.66
C HIS A 183 16.23 -12.69 6.68
N LEU A 184 15.93 -13.24 7.86
CA LEU A 184 15.33 -12.47 8.96
C LEU A 184 16.28 -11.35 9.42
N ASN A 185 17.58 -11.66 9.57
CA ASN A 185 18.61 -10.70 9.88
C ASN A 185 18.74 -9.63 8.78
N GLN A 186 18.73 -10.02 7.50
CA GLN A 186 18.74 -9.07 6.39
C GLN A 186 17.53 -8.12 6.40
N ALA A 187 16.32 -8.63 6.71
CA ALA A 187 15.13 -7.78 6.86
C ALA A 187 15.33 -6.72 7.96
N ILE A 188 15.93 -7.11 9.08
CA ILE A 188 16.21 -6.22 10.23
C ILE A 188 17.27 -5.18 9.87
N ILE A 189 18.37 -5.59 9.24
CA ILE A 189 19.43 -4.69 8.73
C ILE A 189 18.84 -3.65 7.78
N ASN A 190 17.91 -4.07 6.91
CA ASN A 190 17.24 -3.19 5.96
C ASN A 190 16.16 -2.29 6.60
N GLY A 191 15.89 -2.43 7.90
CA GLY A 191 15.02 -1.52 8.66
C GLY A 191 13.72 -2.13 9.18
N PHE A 192 13.56 -3.45 9.20
CA PHE A 192 12.43 -4.10 9.85
C PHE A 192 12.46 -3.89 11.37
N LYS A 193 11.39 -3.33 11.94
CA LYS A 193 11.30 -2.95 13.38
C LYS A 193 10.20 -3.68 14.15
N ASP A 194 9.36 -4.46 13.47
CA ASP A 194 8.19 -5.08 14.07
C ASP A 194 8.55 -6.36 14.83
N TRP A 195 9.17 -6.22 16.00
CA TRP A 195 9.58 -7.35 16.86
C TRP A 195 8.40 -8.26 17.24
N ASN A 196 7.25 -7.64 17.51
CA ASN A 196 6.01 -8.37 17.82
C ASN A 196 5.65 -9.31 16.67
N LYS A 197 5.80 -8.88 15.42
CA LYS A 197 5.50 -9.71 14.25
C LYS A 197 6.44 -10.92 14.17
N ILE A 198 7.72 -10.78 14.51
CA ILE A 198 8.65 -11.93 14.58
C ILE A 198 8.19 -12.96 15.62
N LEU A 199 7.68 -12.48 16.76
CA LEU A 199 7.26 -13.34 17.87
C LEU A 199 5.90 -14.00 17.64
N THR A 200 4.97 -13.34 16.94
CA THR A 200 3.59 -13.85 16.79
C THR A 200 3.32 -14.55 15.46
N HIS A 201 4.06 -14.24 14.39
CA HIS A 201 3.70 -14.73 13.05
C HIS A 201 3.78 -16.25 12.95
N GLU A 202 2.73 -16.90 12.46
CA GLU A 202 2.58 -18.35 12.46
C GLU A 202 3.71 -19.07 11.72
N SER A 203 4.08 -18.59 10.54
CA SER A 203 5.13 -19.21 9.72
C SER A 203 6.52 -19.22 10.34
N LEU A 204 6.78 -18.37 11.34
CA LEU A 204 8.05 -18.33 12.08
C LEU A 204 8.02 -19.22 13.33
N ALA A 205 6.96 -20.01 13.54
CA ALA A 205 6.85 -20.89 14.70
C ALA A 205 8.02 -21.88 14.79
N PHE A 206 8.42 -22.48 13.67
CA PHE A 206 9.54 -23.43 13.63
C PHE A 206 10.82 -22.82 14.20
N ILE A 207 11.25 -21.66 13.69
CA ILE A 207 12.49 -21.02 14.20
C ILE A 207 12.38 -20.63 15.68
N ARG A 208 11.18 -20.23 16.16
CA ARG A 208 10.98 -19.82 17.56
C ARG A 208 11.13 -20.95 18.57
N VAL A 209 10.91 -22.20 18.15
CA VAL A 209 11.06 -23.39 19.01
C VAL A 209 12.55 -23.74 19.20
N LEU A 210 13.42 -23.27 18.32
CA LEU A 210 14.84 -23.62 18.35
C LEU A 210 15.58 -22.83 19.44
N PRO A 211 16.53 -23.45 20.18
CA PRO A 211 17.30 -22.76 21.22
C PRO A 211 18.14 -21.60 20.65
N GLU A 212 18.52 -21.67 19.39
CA GLU A 212 19.25 -20.61 18.68
C GLU A 212 18.45 -19.31 18.57
N PHE A 213 17.12 -19.38 18.59
CA PHE A 213 16.26 -18.20 18.57
C PHE A 213 16.34 -17.37 19.85
N GLU A 214 16.56 -18.01 21.01
CA GLU A 214 16.73 -17.30 22.27
C GLU A 214 18.02 -16.46 22.25
N LEU A 215 19.11 -17.04 21.74
CA LEU A 215 20.38 -16.33 21.53
C LEU A 215 20.21 -15.17 20.55
N PHE A 216 19.47 -15.41 19.46
CA PHE A 216 19.15 -14.38 18.48
C PHE A 216 18.37 -13.22 19.12
N LYS A 217 17.36 -13.52 19.94
CA LYS A 217 16.56 -12.53 20.67
C LYS A 217 17.40 -11.72 21.68
N GLN A 218 18.27 -12.38 22.44
CA GLN A 218 19.19 -11.73 23.38
C GLN A 218 20.13 -10.75 22.67
N ASN A 219 20.58 -11.10 21.46
CA ASN A 219 21.44 -10.27 20.62
C ASN A 219 20.69 -9.19 19.84
N GLN A 220 19.50 -8.77 20.30
CA GLN A 220 18.65 -7.79 19.60
C GLN A 220 18.30 -8.19 18.17
N TYR A 221 18.07 -9.49 17.94
CA TYR A 221 17.76 -10.08 16.65
C TYR A 221 18.85 -9.82 15.60
N LYS A 222 20.11 -9.82 16.03
CA LYS A 222 21.27 -9.82 15.14
C LYS A 222 21.89 -11.20 15.07
N LEU A 223 22.22 -11.62 13.86
CA LEU A 223 22.89 -12.89 13.64
C LEU A 223 24.36 -12.77 14.04
N THR A 224 24.83 -13.64 14.95
CA THR A 224 26.23 -13.73 15.35
C THR A 224 26.86 -15.00 14.80
N ASN A 225 28.19 -15.02 14.68
CA ASN A 225 28.93 -16.19 14.19
C ASN A 225 28.67 -17.44 15.07
N GLU A 226 28.52 -17.25 16.38
CA GLU A 226 28.19 -18.35 17.31
C GLU A 226 26.84 -19.01 16.99
N ILE A 227 25.84 -18.21 16.60
CA ILE A 227 24.52 -18.74 16.20
C ILE A 227 24.66 -19.52 14.89
N ILE A 228 25.42 -19.01 13.92
CA ILE A 228 25.66 -19.68 12.64
C ILE A 228 26.36 -21.03 12.86
N GLU A 229 27.41 -21.07 13.68
CA GLU A 229 28.13 -22.31 14.00
C GLU A 229 27.21 -23.35 14.66
N LYS A 230 26.34 -22.93 15.59
CA LYS A 230 25.35 -23.82 16.22
C LYS A 230 24.34 -24.37 15.21
N LEU A 231 23.87 -23.53 14.28
CA LEU A 231 22.97 -23.94 13.21
C LEU A 231 23.65 -24.92 12.23
N ASP A 232 24.91 -24.69 11.89
CA ASP A 232 25.69 -25.59 11.02
C ASP A 232 25.94 -26.94 11.67
N LEU A 233 26.31 -26.95 12.97
CA LEU A 233 26.46 -28.18 13.74
C LEU A 233 25.16 -28.99 13.77
N ARG A 234 24.02 -28.31 13.89
CA ARG A 234 22.71 -28.95 13.87
C ARG A 234 22.38 -29.53 12.49
N GLU A 235 22.59 -28.77 11.43
CA GLU A 235 22.33 -29.24 10.06
C GLU A 235 23.21 -30.46 9.71
N ASN A 236 24.48 -30.44 10.10
CA ASN A 236 25.40 -31.57 9.92
C ASN A 236 24.96 -32.82 10.70
N LYS A 237 24.49 -32.66 11.95
CA LYS A 237 23.97 -33.79 12.74
C LYS A 237 22.77 -34.43 12.05
N ILE A 238 21.80 -33.61 11.60
CA ILE A 238 20.62 -34.09 10.87
C ILE A 238 21.05 -34.81 9.59
N PHE A 239 22.02 -34.27 8.86
CA PHE A 239 22.51 -34.88 7.63
C PHE A 239 23.18 -36.25 7.87
N GLU A 240 24.01 -36.38 8.90
CA GLU A 240 24.64 -37.65 9.27
C GLU A 240 23.60 -38.69 9.74
N GLU A 241 22.59 -38.27 10.52
CA GLU A 241 21.47 -39.13 10.92
C GLU A 241 20.69 -39.67 9.70
N LEU A 242 20.34 -38.79 8.75
CA LEU A 242 19.65 -39.17 7.51
C LEU A 242 20.50 -40.12 6.64
N LYS A 243 21.82 -39.92 6.62
CA LYS A 243 22.75 -40.79 5.90
C LYS A 243 22.80 -42.18 6.54
N LEU A 244 22.89 -42.26 7.87
CA LEU A 244 22.85 -43.51 8.61
C LEU A 244 21.53 -44.26 8.40
N GLU A 245 20.39 -43.57 8.46
CA GLU A 245 19.07 -44.16 8.18
C GLU A 245 19.00 -44.74 6.77
N ARG A 246 19.51 -44.00 5.77
CA ARG A 246 19.56 -44.46 4.38
C ARG A 246 20.43 -45.70 4.23
N GLU A 247 21.59 -45.75 4.89
CA GLU A 247 22.48 -46.91 4.88
C GLU A 247 21.80 -48.14 5.52
N ILE A 248 21.10 -47.96 6.65
CA ILE A 248 20.32 -49.00 7.31
C ILE A 248 19.20 -49.53 6.40
N LEU A 249 18.48 -48.63 5.69
CA LEU A 249 17.43 -49.02 4.75
C LEU A 249 17.99 -49.83 3.56
N LEU A 250 19.19 -49.50 3.09
CA LEU A 250 19.86 -50.20 1.99
C LEU A 250 20.39 -51.58 2.39
N GLN A 251 20.75 -51.77 3.67
CA GLN A 251 21.22 -53.06 4.21
C GLN A 251 20.08 -54.05 4.49
N LYS A 252 18.81 -53.61 4.53
CA LYS A 252 17.65 -54.50 4.72
C LYS A 252 17.38 -55.33 3.45
N PRO A 253 17.22 -56.67 3.56
CA PRO A 253 17.03 -57.53 2.39
C PRO A 253 15.70 -57.25 1.68
N LYS A 254 15.71 -57.30 0.33
CA LYS A 254 14.58 -57.01 -0.57
C LYS A 254 13.29 -57.83 -0.34
N ASN A 255 13.33 -58.86 0.51
CA ASN A 255 12.15 -59.68 0.83
C ASN A 255 11.33 -59.14 2.02
N ALA A 256 11.76 -58.07 2.69
CA ALA A 256 11.06 -57.49 3.85
C ALA A 256 10.09 -56.33 3.51
N TYR A 257 10.02 -55.90 2.24
CA TYR A 257 9.09 -54.83 1.83
C TYR A 257 7.62 -55.25 1.89
N GLY A 258 7.33 -56.56 1.78
CA GLY A 258 5.98 -57.10 1.95
C GLY A 258 5.52 -57.13 3.42
N SER A 259 6.41 -57.48 4.35
CA SER A 259 6.04 -57.57 5.77
C SER A 259 5.90 -56.20 6.44
N TYR A 260 6.68 -55.20 6.03
CA TYR A 260 6.61 -53.86 6.62
C TYR A 260 5.31 -53.11 6.24
N PHE A 261 4.81 -53.29 5.01
CA PHE A 261 3.49 -52.77 4.61
C PHE A 261 2.37 -53.42 5.43
N GLN A 262 2.44 -54.73 5.66
CA GLN A 262 1.50 -55.44 6.52
C GLN A 262 1.59 -55.03 8.00
N GLN A 263 2.78 -54.63 8.47
CA GLN A 263 2.98 -54.17 9.86
C GLN A 263 2.47 -52.74 10.07
N ILE A 264 2.64 -51.85 9.08
CA ILE A 264 2.07 -50.49 9.09
C ILE A 264 0.54 -50.56 9.04
N VAL A 265 -0.02 -51.34 8.11
CA VAL A 265 -1.48 -51.52 7.99
C VAL A 265 -2.07 -52.17 9.24
N ASN A 266 -1.39 -53.13 9.88
CA ASN A 266 -1.91 -53.75 11.11
C ASN A 266 -1.76 -52.89 12.37
N ASN A 267 -0.86 -51.91 12.39
CA ASN A 267 -0.68 -51.00 13.52
C ASN A 267 -1.59 -49.77 13.47
N GLU A 268 -2.09 -49.37 12.29
CA GLU A 268 -3.06 -48.27 12.16
C GLU A 268 -4.50 -48.68 12.56
N PHE A 269 -4.78 -49.97 12.75
CA PHE A 269 -6.10 -50.49 13.12
C PHE A 269 -6.15 -51.20 14.49
N LYS A 270 -5.21 -50.92 15.39
CA LYS A 270 -5.25 -51.31 16.80
C LYS A 270 -5.24 -50.08 17.71
#